data_AF-K8ZVW2-F1
#
_entry.id   AF-K8ZVW2-F1
#
_cell.length_a   1.000
_cell.length_b   1.000
_cell.length_c   1.000
_cell.angle_alpha   90.00
_cell.angle_beta   90.00
_cell.angle_gamma   90.00
#
_symmetry.space_group_name_H-M   'P 1'
#
loop_
_entity.id
_entity.type
_entity.pdbx_description
1 polymer ?
#
loop_
_entity_poly.entity_id
_entity_poly.type
_entity_poly.pdbx_seq_one_letter_code
_entity_poly.pdbx_strand_id
1 'polypeptide(L)'
;MKKKLLMTSVLSTSLFLVACGGGSSDDSPANTNPSGTPTNNIQNPVVKVDAYTSTNLGSVAAESSILTYKMLGQSGQEVQATSLVFTPTTPPPAGGWPIVVWAHGTTGVADACAPSKAALADSTKDLISKLLAAGYVVVAPDYEGLGTPGIHPFLNVKSEAFSITDAVVATRNYLSQRNLLTSKKWLTVGHSQGGHAALGAAQYASRAQLDYKGTVAVAPASNLGFILVAGEQSVATATLDKKIPMYAQLDTYTALVTAGIRNTQPSFNYSQVFTSQTESTAQQAETICAGPLAQTFAVNMQTYAETHGGTLDGYTRTQTNFMGVPIVKAFLDKDSQPLQAKVSTPIIIYQGLADTTVPKVATDILISNATVVGTKINSYVTGNWDHNTAMSSNVDNIVGNVQTLLTAQ
;
A
#
# COMPACT_ATOMS: atom_id res chain seq x y z
N MET A 1 73.62 -19.62 38.50
CA MET A 1 72.95 -18.37 38.08
C MET A 1 71.71 -18.73 37.28
N LYS A 2 70.53 -18.34 37.76
CA LYS A 2 69.21 -18.66 37.20
C LYS A 2 68.82 -17.57 36.18
N LYS A 3 68.34 -17.95 34.99
CA LYS A 3 67.42 -17.13 34.19
C LYS A 3 66.30 -18.06 33.71
N LYS A 4 65.12 -17.90 34.30
CA LYS A 4 63.86 -18.53 33.85
C LYS A 4 63.18 -17.54 32.91
N LEU A 5 62.89 -17.96 31.68
CA LEU A 5 61.93 -17.27 30.81
C LEU A 5 60.52 -17.57 31.31
N LEU A 6 59.73 -16.53 31.56
CA LEU A 6 58.30 -16.63 31.83
C LEU A 6 57.52 -16.69 30.51
N MET A 7 56.64 -17.68 30.43
CA MET A 7 55.67 -17.92 29.39
C MET A 7 54.34 -17.33 29.88
N THR A 8 53.77 -16.35 29.16
CA THR A 8 52.46 -15.77 29.49
C THR A 8 51.40 -16.34 28.55
N SER A 9 50.67 -17.34 29.03
CA SER A 9 49.43 -17.87 28.45
C SER A 9 48.23 -17.18 29.11
N VAL A 10 47.46 -16.42 28.33
CA VAL A 10 46.20 -15.81 28.79
C VAL A 10 45.06 -16.81 28.57
N LEU A 11 44.61 -17.43 29.67
CA LEU A 11 43.31 -18.09 29.75
C LEU A 11 42.22 -17.00 29.77
N SER A 12 41.23 -17.10 28.89
CA SER A 12 39.97 -16.36 29.04
C SER A 12 38.87 -17.35 29.40
N THR A 13 38.31 -17.10 30.58
CA THR A 13 37.37 -17.93 31.30
C THR A 13 35.97 -17.76 30.74
N SER A 14 35.33 -18.87 30.42
CA SER A 14 33.92 -19.02 30.15
C SER A 14 33.10 -18.76 31.41
N LEU A 15 32.15 -17.82 31.34
CA LEU A 15 31.11 -17.64 32.36
C LEU A 15 29.77 -18.08 31.78
N PHE A 16 29.31 -19.26 32.23
CA PHE A 16 27.95 -19.74 32.05
C PHE A 16 27.03 -19.00 33.02
N LEU A 17 26.01 -18.32 32.51
CA LEU A 17 24.83 -17.93 33.28
C LEU A 17 23.65 -18.76 32.77
N VAL A 18 23.28 -19.76 33.58
CA VAL A 18 22.04 -20.52 33.46
C VAL A 18 20.93 -19.68 34.10
N ALA A 19 19.95 -19.28 33.30
CA ALA A 19 18.67 -18.80 33.80
C ALA A 19 17.58 -19.76 33.31
N CYS A 20 17.13 -20.63 34.21
CA CYS A 20 15.86 -21.34 34.07
C CYS A 20 14.74 -20.39 34.49
N GLY A 21 13.81 -20.11 33.58
CA GLY A 21 12.57 -19.38 33.85
C GLY A 21 11.59 -19.67 32.74
N GLY A 22 10.65 -20.57 32.99
CA GLY A 22 9.70 -21.09 32.01
C GLY A 22 8.63 -20.08 31.59
N GLY A 23 8.37 -20.04 30.30
CA GLY A 23 7.25 -19.35 29.66
C GLY A 23 7.25 -19.75 28.19
N SER A 24 6.39 -20.69 27.82
CA SER A 24 6.26 -21.23 26.47
C SER A 24 5.93 -20.10 25.48
N SER A 25 6.94 -19.67 24.72
CA SER A 25 6.79 -18.84 23.53
C SER A 25 7.44 -19.63 22.40
N ASP A 26 6.60 -20.26 21.58
CA ASP A 26 7.01 -20.87 20.31
C ASP A 26 7.33 -19.74 19.31
N ASP A 27 8.38 -18.97 19.57
CA ASP A 27 8.99 -18.10 18.58
C ASP A 27 9.86 -18.97 17.67
N SER A 28 9.21 -19.71 16.77
CA SER A 28 9.90 -20.30 15.64
C SER A 28 10.51 -19.16 14.81
N PRO A 29 11.83 -19.18 14.54
CA PRO A 29 12.44 -18.14 13.73
C PRO A 29 11.75 -18.12 12.36
N ALA A 30 11.23 -16.95 11.97
CA ALA A 30 10.59 -16.77 10.68
C ALA A 30 11.54 -17.28 9.59
N ASN A 31 11.11 -18.30 8.84
CA ASN A 31 11.90 -18.85 7.75
C ASN A 31 12.04 -17.74 6.69
N THR A 32 13.22 -17.13 6.62
CA THR A 32 13.49 -16.03 5.69
C THR A 32 13.93 -16.62 4.36
N ASN A 33 13.29 -16.20 3.27
CA ASN A 33 13.80 -16.51 1.93
C ASN A 33 15.21 -15.89 1.79
N PRO A 34 16.11 -16.41 0.93
CA PRO A 34 17.35 -15.74 0.53
C PRO A 34 17.25 -14.22 0.27
N SER A 35 16.06 -13.70 -0.08
CA SER A 35 15.77 -12.26 -0.21
C SER A 35 15.59 -11.48 1.10
N GLY A 36 15.62 -12.13 2.28
CA GLY A 36 15.29 -11.54 3.58
C GLY A 36 13.78 -11.33 3.82
N THR A 37 12.93 -11.71 2.87
CA THR A 37 11.46 -11.66 2.99
C THR A 37 10.96 -12.80 3.86
N PRO A 38 10.20 -12.55 4.95
CA PRO A 38 9.57 -13.60 5.73
C PRO A 38 8.52 -14.35 4.90
N THR A 39 8.59 -15.68 4.86
CA THR A 39 7.54 -16.49 4.21
C THR A 39 6.23 -16.38 4.99
N ASN A 40 5.10 -16.48 4.29
CA ASN A 40 3.81 -16.64 4.96
C ASN A 40 3.67 -18.11 5.42
N ASN A 41 3.66 -18.31 6.74
CA ASN A 41 3.48 -19.62 7.39
C ASN A 41 2.19 -19.69 8.24
N ILE A 42 1.27 -18.73 8.04
CA ILE A 42 0.03 -18.60 8.82
C ILE A 42 -0.84 -19.83 8.60
N GLN A 43 -1.20 -20.50 9.69
CA GLN A 43 -2.10 -21.65 9.67
C GLN A 43 -3.55 -21.19 9.75
N ASN A 44 -4.42 -21.85 8.98
CA ASN A 44 -5.85 -21.51 8.89
C ASN A 44 -6.06 -19.99 8.66
N PRO A 45 -5.57 -19.46 7.53
CA PRO A 45 -5.50 -18.00 7.32
C PRO A 45 -6.87 -17.34 7.20
N VAL A 46 -7.95 -18.10 6.99
CA VAL A 46 -9.32 -17.60 6.85
C VAL A 46 -10.01 -17.58 8.22
N VAL A 47 -10.50 -16.42 8.64
CA VAL A 47 -11.24 -16.25 9.90
C VAL A 47 -12.74 -16.34 9.66
N LYS A 48 -13.24 -15.60 8.67
CA LYS A 48 -14.66 -15.48 8.36
C LYS A 48 -14.85 -15.12 6.89
N VAL A 49 -15.98 -15.54 6.32
CA VAL A 49 -16.43 -15.11 4.99
C VAL A 49 -17.86 -14.59 5.11
N ASP A 50 -18.12 -13.39 4.60
CA ASP A 50 -19.44 -12.78 4.47
C ASP A 50 -19.76 -12.52 2.98
N ALA A 51 -21.03 -12.37 2.64
CA ALA A 51 -21.43 -11.95 1.29
C ALA A 51 -21.18 -10.44 1.11
N TYR A 52 -20.54 -10.06 0.00
CA TYR A 52 -20.44 -8.66 -0.41
C TYR A 52 -21.61 -8.29 -1.32
N THR A 53 -22.51 -7.44 -0.84
CA THR A 53 -23.78 -7.09 -1.53
C THR A 53 -23.86 -5.64 -1.99
N SER A 54 -22.86 -4.81 -1.65
CA SER A 54 -22.88 -3.37 -1.94
C SER A 54 -22.68 -3.02 -3.41
N THR A 55 -22.16 -3.96 -4.22
CA THR A 55 -21.94 -3.78 -5.66
C THR A 55 -22.63 -4.89 -6.45
N ASN A 56 -23.35 -4.50 -7.51
CA ASN A 56 -23.95 -5.47 -8.44
C ASN A 56 -22.95 -5.88 -9.54
N LEU A 57 -22.21 -6.97 -9.29
CA LEU A 57 -21.38 -7.66 -10.29
C LEU A 57 -21.96 -9.03 -10.70
N GLY A 58 -23.23 -9.32 -10.35
CA GLY A 58 -23.81 -10.67 -10.48
C GLY A 58 -23.92 -11.19 -11.91
N SER A 59 -23.77 -10.33 -12.93
CA SER A 59 -23.71 -10.76 -14.34
C SER A 59 -22.37 -11.41 -14.73
N VAL A 60 -21.29 -11.15 -13.98
CA VAL A 60 -19.91 -11.58 -14.29
C VAL A 60 -19.21 -12.27 -13.12
N ALA A 61 -19.65 -12.03 -11.90
CA ALA A 61 -19.18 -12.72 -10.70
C ALA A 61 -20.16 -13.83 -10.31
N ALA A 62 -19.67 -15.07 -10.21
CA ALA A 62 -20.43 -16.16 -9.59
C ALA A 62 -20.63 -15.91 -8.09
N GLU A 63 -19.63 -15.31 -7.45
CA GLU A 63 -19.67 -14.97 -6.04
C GLU A 63 -18.90 -13.66 -5.79
N SER A 64 -19.40 -12.88 -4.84
CA SER A 64 -18.77 -11.67 -4.31
C SER A 64 -18.75 -11.79 -2.79
N SER A 65 -17.57 -11.84 -2.21
CA SER A 65 -17.39 -12.17 -0.78
C SER A 65 -16.45 -11.20 -0.10
N ILE A 66 -16.71 -10.92 1.19
CA ILE A 66 -15.77 -10.29 2.10
C ILE A 66 -15.06 -11.40 2.87
N LEU A 67 -13.76 -11.54 2.65
CA LEU A 67 -12.91 -12.51 3.34
C LEU A 67 -12.15 -11.80 4.47
N THR A 68 -12.43 -12.15 5.71
CA THR A 68 -11.57 -11.77 6.86
C THR A 68 -10.45 -12.79 6.98
N TYR A 69 -9.21 -12.34 6.91
CA TYR A 69 -8.03 -13.18 6.92
C TYR A 69 -6.95 -12.68 7.89
N LYS A 70 -6.07 -13.60 8.29
CA LYS A 70 -4.89 -13.33 9.10
C LYS A 70 -3.72 -12.92 8.20
N MET A 71 -2.98 -11.91 8.64
CA MET A 71 -1.74 -11.45 8.00
C MET A 71 -0.69 -11.07 9.04
N LEU A 72 0.57 -10.98 8.64
CA LEU A 72 1.61 -10.37 9.47
C LEU A 72 1.51 -8.84 9.37
N GLY A 73 1.17 -8.17 10.48
CA GLY A 73 1.04 -6.72 10.54
C GLY A 73 2.38 -5.99 10.65
N GLN A 74 2.32 -4.67 10.52
CA GLN A 74 3.50 -3.80 10.59
C GLN A 74 4.17 -3.83 11.97
N SER A 75 3.42 -4.14 13.03
CA SER A 75 3.93 -4.36 14.40
C SER A 75 4.74 -5.65 14.56
N GLY A 76 4.80 -6.51 13.53
CA GLY A 76 5.43 -7.83 13.59
C GLY A 76 4.56 -8.91 14.25
N GLN A 77 3.30 -8.59 14.57
CA GLN A 77 2.33 -9.53 15.13
C GLN A 77 1.31 -9.98 14.08
N GLU A 78 0.69 -11.15 14.28
CA GLU A 78 -0.46 -11.57 13.47
C GLU A 78 -1.65 -10.63 13.75
N VAL A 79 -2.24 -10.09 12.69
CA VAL A 79 -3.41 -9.21 12.72
C VAL A 79 -4.46 -9.72 11.73
N GLN A 80 -5.71 -9.25 11.88
CA GLN A 80 -6.77 -9.53 10.91
C GLN A 80 -6.93 -8.36 9.94
N ALA A 81 -7.17 -8.67 8.68
CA ALA A 81 -7.54 -7.73 7.63
C ALA A 81 -8.70 -8.30 6.82
N THR A 82 -9.29 -7.48 5.95
CA THR A 82 -10.36 -7.91 5.05
C THR A 82 -9.97 -7.75 3.59
N SER A 83 -10.58 -8.56 2.73
CA SER A 83 -10.43 -8.50 1.28
C SER A 83 -11.75 -8.79 0.63
N LEU A 84 -12.09 -8.04 -0.41
CA LEU A 84 -13.09 -8.48 -1.36
C LEU A 84 -12.51 -9.61 -2.22
N VAL A 85 -13.32 -10.62 -2.51
CA VAL A 85 -12.97 -11.75 -3.38
C VAL A 85 -14.12 -11.96 -4.36
N PHE A 86 -13.79 -11.94 -5.65
CA PHE A 86 -14.74 -12.17 -6.73
C PHE A 86 -14.32 -13.39 -7.54
N THR A 87 -15.24 -14.34 -7.73
CA THR A 87 -15.02 -15.52 -8.57
C THR A 87 -15.74 -15.37 -9.90
N PRO A 88 -15.13 -15.78 -11.03
CA PRO A 88 -15.76 -15.66 -12.34
C PRO A 88 -16.90 -16.69 -12.50
N THR A 89 -17.86 -16.41 -13.38
CA THR A 89 -18.95 -17.34 -13.74
C THR A 89 -18.49 -18.54 -14.56
N THR A 90 -17.34 -18.45 -15.21
CA THR A 90 -16.72 -19.56 -15.94
C THR A 90 -16.16 -20.61 -14.98
N PRO A 91 -16.26 -21.92 -15.25
CA PRO A 91 -15.67 -22.95 -14.39
C PRO A 91 -14.12 -22.81 -14.30
N PRO A 92 -13.48 -23.32 -13.22
CA PRO A 92 -12.02 -23.34 -13.14
C PRO A 92 -11.42 -24.12 -14.32
N PRO A 93 -10.41 -23.58 -15.03
CA PRO A 93 -9.67 -24.36 -16.02
C PRO A 93 -8.86 -25.47 -15.32
N ALA A 94 -8.29 -26.41 -16.08
CA ALA A 94 -7.56 -27.56 -15.51
C ALA A 94 -6.43 -27.19 -14.54
N GLY A 95 -5.80 -26.02 -14.72
CA GLY A 95 -4.77 -25.47 -13.82
C GLY A 95 -5.29 -24.54 -12.70
N GLY A 96 -6.61 -24.38 -12.59
CA GLY A 96 -7.29 -23.42 -11.73
C GLY A 96 -7.29 -21.99 -12.26
N TRP A 97 -8.18 -21.14 -11.74
CA TRP A 97 -8.20 -19.72 -12.11
C TRP A 97 -6.93 -19.01 -11.64
N PRO A 98 -6.21 -18.27 -12.50
CA PRO A 98 -5.21 -17.30 -12.05
C PRO A 98 -5.85 -16.23 -11.16
N ILE A 99 -5.05 -15.66 -10.26
CA ILE A 99 -5.49 -14.59 -9.37
C ILE A 99 -4.94 -13.24 -9.87
N VAL A 100 -5.83 -12.25 -10.01
CA VAL A 100 -5.44 -10.86 -10.24
C VAL A 100 -5.82 -10.06 -9.02
N VAL A 101 -4.84 -9.41 -8.40
CA VAL A 101 -5.10 -8.51 -7.28
C VAL A 101 -5.43 -7.13 -7.84
N TRP A 102 -6.57 -6.56 -7.45
CA TRP A 102 -6.83 -5.13 -7.59
C TRP A 102 -6.47 -4.42 -6.28
N ALA A 103 -5.35 -3.69 -6.30
CA ALA A 103 -4.90 -2.85 -5.21
C ALA A 103 -5.54 -1.47 -5.33
N HIS A 104 -6.37 -1.09 -4.35
CA HIS A 104 -7.13 0.16 -4.40
C HIS A 104 -6.26 1.38 -4.09
N GLY A 105 -6.66 2.54 -4.62
CA GLY A 105 -6.09 3.84 -4.28
C GLY A 105 -6.58 4.37 -2.93
N THR A 106 -6.19 5.59 -2.57
CA THR A 106 -6.46 6.15 -1.25
C THR A 106 -7.93 6.34 -0.94
N THR A 107 -8.39 5.69 0.14
CA THR A 107 -9.74 5.86 0.71
C THR A 107 -9.70 6.58 2.06
N GLY A 108 -8.67 6.37 2.87
CA GLY A 108 -8.50 6.91 4.21
C GLY A 108 -7.65 5.97 5.07
N VAL A 109 -7.58 6.21 6.39
CA VAL A 109 -6.91 5.29 7.33
C VAL A 109 -7.82 4.72 8.42
N ALA A 110 -9.01 5.29 8.58
CA ALA A 110 -10.00 4.80 9.52
C ALA A 110 -10.62 3.50 9.01
N ASP A 111 -10.97 2.60 9.93
CA ASP A 111 -11.59 1.31 9.63
C ASP A 111 -12.83 1.43 8.71
N ALA A 112 -13.62 2.50 8.84
CA ALA A 112 -14.79 2.76 8.00
C ALA A 112 -14.47 3.05 6.52
N CYS A 113 -13.21 3.33 6.19
CA CYS A 113 -12.78 3.70 4.84
C CYS A 113 -12.38 2.50 3.97
N ALA A 114 -12.55 1.28 4.49
CA ALA A 114 -12.29 0.05 3.74
C ALA A 114 -13.17 -0.04 2.48
N PRO A 115 -12.61 -0.36 1.30
CA PRO A 115 -13.41 -0.66 0.11
C PRO A 115 -14.51 -1.71 0.34
N SER A 116 -14.28 -2.71 1.19
CA SER A 116 -15.30 -3.73 1.49
C SER A 116 -16.56 -3.21 2.19
N LYS A 117 -16.53 -1.99 2.75
CA LYS A 117 -17.66 -1.36 3.45
C LYS A 117 -18.51 -0.44 2.56
N ALA A 118 -18.13 -0.25 1.30
CA ALA A 118 -18.81 0.66 0.38
C ALA A 118 -19.02 0.04 -1.00
N ALA A 119 -19.86 0.67 -1.82
CA ALA A 119 -19.97 0.32 -3.24
C ALA A 119 -18.71 0.76 -4.00
N LEU A 120 -18.26 -0.06 -4.96
CA LEU A 120 -17.09 0.27 -5.78
C LEU A 120 -17.46 1.28 -6.88
N ALA A 121 -16.51 2.17 -7.20
CA ALA A 121 -16.65 3.14 -8.29
C ALA A 121 -16.82 2.45 -9.67
N ASP A 122 -17.47 3.12 -10.62
CA ASP A 122 -17.75 2.57 -11.95
C ASP A 122 -16.50 2.11 -12.70
N SER A 123 -15.41 2.90 -12.65
CA SER A 123 -14.14 2.52 -13.27
C SER A 123 -13.52 1.26 -12.65
N THR A 124 -13.68 1.07 -11.34
CA THR A 124 -13.24 -0.15 -10.65
C THR A 124 -14.10 -1.33 -11.08
N LYS A 125 -15.42 -1.16 -11.14
CA LYS A 125 -16.34 -2.21 -11.59
C LYS A 125 -16.04 -2.64 -13.02
N ASP A 126 -15.72 -1.70 -13.92
CA ASP A 126 -15.34 -2.00 -15.30
C ASP A 126 -14.08 -2.89 -15.35
N LEU A 127 -13.02 -2.53 -14.62
CA LEU A 127 -11.81 -3.37 -14.52
C LEU A 127 -12.13 -4.76 -13.98
N ILE A 128 -12.78 -4.84 -12.82
CA ILE A 128 -13.09 -6.12 -12.16
C ILE A 128 -13.96 -6.98 -13.07
N SER A 129 -14.97 -6.40 -13.74
CA SER A 129 -15.86 -7.13 -14.65
C SER A 129 -15.09 -7.73 -15.82
N LYS A 130 -14.16 -6.97 -16.43
CA LYS A 130 -13.33 -7.45 -17.54
C LYS A 130 -12.35 -8.53 -17.11
N LEU A 131 -11.77 -8.43 -15.91
CA LEU A 131 -10.90 -9.47 -15.35
C LEU A 131 -11.68 -10.77 -15.05
N LEU A 132 -12.88 -10.66 -14.49
CA LEU A 132 -13.77 -11.81 -14.26
C LEU A 132 -14.19 -12.45 -15.58
N ALA A 133 -14.57 -11.65 -16.58
CA ALA A 133 -14.91 -12.13 -17.91
C ALA A 133 -13.74 -12.82 -18.61
N ALA A 134 -12.50 -12.43 -18.30
CA ALA A 134 -11.28 -13.09 -18.76
C ALA A 134 -10.92 -14.37 -17.96
N GLY A 135 -11.74 -14.78 -17.01
CA GLY A 135 -11.56 -16.03 -16.25
C GLY A 135 -10.58 -15.94 -15.09
N TYR A 136 -10.44 -14.75 -14.48
CA TYR A 136 -9.57 -14.54 -13.31
C TYR A 136 -10.39 -14.41 -12.03
N VAL A 137 -9.87 -14.97 -10.93
CA VAL A 137 -10.33 -14.60 -9.59
C VAL A 137 -9.75 -13.23 -9.27
N VAL A 138 -10.59 -12.29 -8.84
CA VAL A 138 -10.15 -10.97 -8.43
C VAL A 138 -10.09 -10.90 -6.90
N VAL A 139 -8.93 -10.52 -6.37
CA VAL A 139 -8.71 -10.30 -4.93
C VAL A 139 -8.45 -8.81 -4.72
N ALA A 140 -9.16 -8.19 -3.79
CA ALA A 140 -9.05 -6.76 -3.52
C ALA A 140 -8.93 -6.53 -2.01
N PRO A 141 -7.70 -6.60 -1.48
CA PRO A 141 -7.45 -6.43 -0.05
C PRO A 141 -7.72 -4.99 0.36
N ASP A 142 -8.34 -4.80 1.53
CA ASP A 142 -8.57 -3.47 2.09
C ASP A 142 -7.30 -2.87 2.71
N TYR A 143 -6.24 -3.67 2.89
CA TYR A 143 -5.02 -3.36 3.66
C TYR A 143 -5.19 -3.43 5.19
N GLU A 144 -4.05 -3.58 5.88
CA GLU A 144 -3.98 -3.60 7.35
C GLU A 144 -4.67 -2.36 7.93
N GLY A 145 -5.52 -2.55 8.96
CA GLY A 145 -6.22 -1.46 9.64
C GLY A 145 -7.44 -0.90 8.90
N LEU A 146 -7.78 -1.42 7.72
CA LEU A 146 -9.02 -1.12 7.01
C LEU A 146 -9.95 -2.35 7.03
N GLY A 147 -11.21 -2.13 7.39
CA GLY A 147 -12.22 -3.18 7.51
C GLY A 147 -12.12 -4.02 8.79
N THR A 148 -11.08 -3.78 9.60
CA THR A 148 -10.86 -4.34 10.94
C THR A 148 -10.39 -3.25 11.91
N PRO A 149 -10.52 -3.45 13.24
CA PRO A 149 -10.03 -2.48 14.23
C PRO A 149 -8.53 -2.21 14.07
N GLY A 150 -8.15 -0.93 14.00
CA GLY A 150 -6.77 -0.49 13.86
C GLY A 150 -6.68 0.83 13.10
N ILE A 151 -5.45 1.29 12.87
CA ILE A 151 -5.14 2.42 11.98
C ILE A 151 -4.37 1.87 10.81
N HIS A 152 -4.78 2.20 9.59
CA HIS A 152 -4.05 1.81 8.40
C HIS A 152 -2.65 2.42 8.34
N PRO A 153 -1.56 1.61 8.23
CA PRO A 153 -0.20 2.10 7.97
C PRO A 153 -0.06 2.64 6.53
N PHE A 154 -0.74 3.76 6.27
CA PHE A 154 -0.89 4.36 4.95
C PHE A 154 0.45 4.59 4.26
N LEU A 155 0.59 4.09 3.02
CA LEU A 155 1.81 4.15 2.21
C LEU A 155 3.03 3.53 2.90
N ASN A 156 2.83 2.58 3.81
CA ASN A 156 3.89 1.69 4.26
C ASN A 156 4.00 0.51 3.31
N VAL A 157 5.09 0.46 2.52
CA VAL A 157 5.30 -0.53 1.45
C VAL A 157 5.17 -1.96 1.96
N LYS A 158 5.75 -2.23 3.14
CA LYS A 158 5.78 -3.59 3.70
C LYS A 158 4.40 -4.05 4.16
N SER A 159 3.68 -3.19 4.90
CA SER A 159 2.33 -3.48 5.38
C SER A 159 1.37 -3.76 4.21
N GLU A 160 1.32 -2.86 3.22
CA GLU A 160 0.44 -3.00 2.05
C GLU A 160 0.79 -4.25 1.21
N ALA A 161 2.09 -4.51 1.02
CA ALA A 161 2.55 -5.70 0.32
C ALA A 161 2.13 -6.99 1.05
N PHE A 162 2.20 -7.01 2.39
CA PHE A 162 1.83 -8.18 3.18
C PHE A 162 0.32 -8.40 3.19
N SER A 163 -0.47 -7.33 3.23
CA SER A 163 -1.92 -7.41 3.00
C SER A 163 -2.23 -8.07 1.66
N ILE A 164 -1.54 -7.67 0.59
CA ILE A 164 -1.72 -8.28 -0.74
C ILE A 164 -1.31 -9.76 -0.75
N THR A 165 -0.08 -10.09 -0.32
CA THR A 165 0.41 -11.47 -0.42
C THR A 165 -0.40 -12.43 0.44
N ASP A 166 -0.79 -12.00 1.63
CA ASP A 166 -1.49 -12.85 2.58
C ASP A 166 -2.99 -12.99 2.20
N ALA A 167 -3.60 -11.97 1.60
CA ALA A 167 -4.94 -12.08 1.01
C ALA A 167 -5.00 -13.09 -0.15
N VAL A 168 -3.97 -13.13 -1.00
CA VAL A 168 -3.87 -14.13 -2.07
C VAL A 168 -3.79 -15.54 -1.49
N VAL A 169 -2.94 -15.76 -0.48
CA VAL A 169 -2.83 -17.07 0.20
C VAL A 169 -4.15 -17.47 0.87
N ALA A 170 -4.80 -16.55 1.58
CA ALA A 170 -6.07 -16.78 2.24
C ALA A 170 -7.19 -17.09 1.23
N THR A 171 -7.25 -16.35 0.11
CA THR A 171 -8.23 -16.61 -0.97
C THR A 171 -8.06 -18.00 -1.56
N ARG A 172 -6.81 -18.41 -1.83
CA ARG A 172 -6.53 -19.77 -2.32
C ARG A 172 -6.97 -20.83 -1.33
N ASN A 173 -6.67 -20.64 -0.04
CA ASN A 173 -7.07 -21.55 1.03
C ASN A 173 -8.60 -21.69 1.07
N TYR A 174 -9.31 -20.55 1.11
CA TYR A 174 -10.77 -20.50 1.09
C TYR A 174 -11.39 -21.25 -0.09
N LEU A 175 -10.94 -20.95 -1.32
CA LEU A 175 -11.50 -21.57 -2.53
C LEU A 175 -11.16 -23.07 -2.61
N SER A 176 -9.97 -23.48 -2.16
CA SER A 176 -9.58 -24.90 -2.14
C SER A 176 -10.46 -25.75 -1.22
N GLN A 177 -10.87 -25.21 -0.06
CA GLN A 177 -11.79 -25.89 0.86
C GLN A 177 -13.18 -26.12 0.25
N ARG A 178 -13.50 -25.39 -0.82
CA ARG A 178 -14.76 -25.46 -1.56
C ARG A 178 -14.62 -26.21 -2.89
N ASN A 179 -13.50 -26.92 -3.10
CA ASN A 179 -13.17 -27.61 -4.35
C ASN A 179 -13.09 -26.69 -5.57
N LEU A 180 -12.81 -25.39 -5.36
CA LEU A 180 -12.59 -24.42 -6.42
C LEU A 180 -11.08 -24.21 -6.62
N LEU A 181 -10.54 -24.76 -7.71
CA LEU A 181 -9.11 -24.72 -7.97
C LEU A 181 -8.65 -23.34 -8.44
N THR A 182 -7.60 -22.82 -7.83
CA THR A 182 -6.89 -21.61 -8.27
C THR A 182 -5.48 -21.97 -8.73
N SER A 183 -5.00 -21.32 -9.79
CA SER A 183 -3.62 -21.46 -10.29
C SER A 183 -2.63 -20.80 -9.36
N LYS A 184 -1.41 -21.36 -9.25
CA LYS A 184 -0.31 -20.69 -8.52
C LYS A 184 0.08 -19.35 -9.15
N LYS A 185 -0.33 -19.08 -10.40
CA LYS A 185 -0.08 -17.82 -11.09
C LYS A 185 -0.91 -16.69 -10.49
N TRP A 186 -0.25 -15.60 -10.14
CA TRP A 186 -0.93 -14.39 -9.69
C TRP A 186 -0.16 -13.12 -10.09
N LEU A 187 -0.86 -11.99 -10.19
CA LEU A 187 -0.25 -10.68 -10.43
C LEU A 187 -1.04 -9.56 -9.77
N THR A 188 -0.50 -8.34 -9.77
CA THR A 188 -1.13 -7.16 -9.19
C THR A 188 -1.42 -6.08 -10.23
N VAL A 189 -2.54 -5.40 -10.06
CA VAL A 189 -2.89 -4.15 -10.74
C VAL A 189 -3.28 -3.13 -9.67
N GLY A 190 -2.76 -1.91 -9.75
CA GLY A 190 -3.14 -0.89 -8.77
C GLY A 190 -2.93 0.54 -9.26
N HIS A 191 -3.67 1.47 -8.67
CA HIS A 191 -3.66 2.89 -9.01
C HIS A 191 -3.35 3.77 -7.79
N SER A 192 -2.53 4.81 -7.95
CA SER A 192 -2.20 5.75 -6.87
C SER A 192 -1.49 5.03 -5.71
N GLN A 193 -2.03 5.07 -4.49
CA GLN A 193 -1.62 4.19 -3.38
C GLN A 193 -1.64 2.71 -3.79
N GLY A 194 -2.63 2.26 -4.56
CA GLY A 194 -2.69 0.90 -5.05
C GLY A 194 -1.54 0.56 -6.00
N GLY A 195 -1.08 1.55 -6.78
CA GLY A 195 0.10 1.40 -7.63
C GLY A 195 1.37 1.23 -6.79
N HIS A 196 1.49 2.00 -5.70
CA HIS A 196 2.52 1.84 -4.68
C HIS A 196 2.48 0.45 -4.04
N ALA A 197 1.32 0.02 -3.55
CA ALA A 197 1.09 -1.29 -2.95
C ALA A 197 1.41 -2.43 -3.93
N ALA A 198 1.03 -2.29 -5.21
CA ALA A 198 1.31 -3.28 -6.25
C ALA A 198 2.81 -3.41 -6.55
N LEU A 199 3.58 -2.32 -6.48
CA LEU A 199 5.05 -2.38 -6.57
C LEU A 199 5.67 -2.99 -5.30
N GLY A 200 5.10 -2.70 -4.12
CA GLY A 200 5.48 -3.35 -2.86
C GLY A 200 5.26 -4.86 -2.90
N ALA A 201 4.09 -5.30 -3.39
CA ALA A 201 3.79 -6.71 -3.60
C ALA A 201 4.78 -7.37 -4.55
N ALA A 202 5.25 -6.66 -5.59
CA ALA A 202 6.31 -7.18 -6.47
C ALA A 202 7.64 -7.39 -5.73
N GLN A 203 8.01 -6.48 -4.83
CA GLN A 203 9.19 -6.60 -3.98
C GLN A 203 9.09 -7.75 -2.97
N TYR A 204 7.90 -8.01 -2.42
CA TYR A 204 7.66 -9.03 -1.39
C TYR A 204 6.96 -10.28 -1.90
N ALA A 205 6.85 -10.48 -3.21
CA ALA A 205 6.04 -11.53 -3.82
C ALA A 205 6.39 -12.95 -3.35
N SER A 206 7.66 -13.19 -2.99
CA SER A 206 8.14 -14.47 -2.47
C SER A 206 7.45 -14.90 -1.18
N ARG A 207 6.89 -13.95 -0.42
CA ARG A 207 6.11 -14.20 0.81
C ARG A 207 4.92 -15.12 0.56
N ALA A 208 4.23 -14.94 -0.57
CA ALA A 208 3.07 -15.75 -0.92
C ALA A 208 3.44 -17.21 -1.25
N GLN A 209 4.70 -17.50 -1.57
CA GLN A 209 5.17 -18.83 -2.01
C GLN A 209 4.42 -19.34 -3.26
N LEU A 210 4.13 -18.41 -4.17
CA LEU A 210 3.37 -18.63 -5.40
C LEU A 210 4.13 -18.09 -6.62
N ASP A 211 3.62 -18.38 -7.81
CA ASP A 211 4.22 -17.98 -9.08
C ASP A 211 3.75 -16.57 -9.46
N TYR A 212 4.45 -15.56 -8.95
CA TYR A 212 4.14 -14.16 -9.24
C TYR A 212 4.56 -13.77 -10.65
N LYS A 213 3.61 -13.26 -11.45
CA LYS A 213 3.80 -12.97 -12.87
C LYS A 213 4.13 -11.52 -13.20
N GLY A 214 4.05 -10.61 -12.22
CA GLY A 214 4.42 -9.22 -12.40
C GLY A 214 3.36 -8.26 -11.88
N THR A 215 3.48 -6.99 -12.27
CA THR A 215 2.58 -5.92 -11.83
C THR A 215 2.28 -4.92 -12.94
N VAL A 216 1.07 -4.37 -12.93
CA VAL A 216 0.70 -3.17 -13.66
C VAL A 216 0.40 -2.06 -12.64
N ALA A 217 1.31 -1.11 -12.49
CA ALA A 217 1.18 0.00 -11.56
C ALA A 217 0.80 1.28 -12.32
N VAL A 218 -0.27 1.94 -11.90
CA VAL A 218 -0.80 3.17 -12.53
C VAL A 218 -0.61 4.33 -11.57
N ALA A 219 0.09 5.39 -12.00
CA ALA A 219 0.42 6.56 -11.19
C ALA A 219 0.88 6.20 -9.75
N PRO A 220 1.90 5.34 -9.59
CA PRO A 220 2.27 4.81 -8.28
C PRO A 220 2.76 5.93 -7.35
N ALA A 221 2.06 6.13 -6.23
CA ALA A 221 2.47 7.08 -5.20
C ALA A 221 3.90 6.76 -4.73
N SER A 222 4.83 7.70 -4.89
CA SER A 222 6.24 7.49 -4.58
C SER A 222 6.92 8.84 -4.36
N ASN A 223 8.10 8.83 -3.74
CA ASN A 223 8.87 10.06 -3.49
C ASN A 223 8.02 11.18 -2.83
N LEU A 224 7.26 10.84 -1.78
CA LEU A 224 6.26 11.74 -1.17
C LEU A 224 6.86 13.09 -0.73
N GLY A 225 8.08 13.10 -0.19
CA GLY A 225 8.77 14.34 0.17
C GLY A 225 8.97 15.29 -1.01
N PHE A 226 9.28 14.74 -2.20
CA PHE A 226 9.35 15.53 -3.43
C PHE A 226 7.96 16.05 -3.82
N ILE A 227 6.93 15.21 -3.78
CA ILE A 227 5.55 15.59 -4.13
C ILE A 227 5.09 16.75 -3.25
N LEU A 228 5.34 16.69 -1.94
CA LEU A 228 4.99 17.76 -1.01
C LEU A 228 5.65 19.09 -1.41
N VAL A 229 6.97 19.11 -1.60
CA VAL A 229 7.71 20.33 -1.98
C VAL A 229 7.26 20.86 -3.35
N ALA A 230 7.15 19.98 -4.35
CA ALA A 230 6.75 20.37 -5.70
C ALA A 230 5.30 20.87 -5.74
N GLY A 231 4.41 20.26 -4.95
CA GLY A 231 3.03 20.68 -4.78
C GLY A 231 2.92 22.10 -4.23
N GLU A 232 3.64 22.40 -3.13
CA GLU A 232 3.70 23.76 -2.57
C GLU A 232 4.16 24.78 -3.61
N GLN A 233 5.23 24.46 -4.34
CA GLN A 233 5.79 25.35 -5.36
C GLN A 233 4.85 25.57 -6.54
N SER A 234 4.09 24.54 -6.94
CA SER A 234 3.20 24.58 -8.11
C SER A 234 2.09 25.63 -7.99
N VAL A 235 1.68 25.97 -6.76
CA VAL A 235 0.60 26.92 -6.46
C VAL A 235 1.07 28.17 -5.72
N ALA A 236 2.38 28.36 -5.52
CA ALA A 236 2.92 29.49 -4.76
C ALA A 236 2.36 30.85 -5.22
N THR A 237 2.32 31.06 -6.54
CA THR A 237 1.79 32.28 -7.19
C THR A 237 0.41 32.08 -7.82
N ALA A 238 -0.28 30.98 -7.52
CA ALA A 238 -1.59 30.69 -8.07
C ALA A 238 -2.71 31.42 -7.32
N THR A 239 -3.85 31.56 -7.98
CA THR A 239 -5.11 32.06 -7.41
C THR A 239 -5.70 31.08 -6.39
N LEU A 240 -6.55 31.56 -5.49
CA LEU A 240 -7.11 30.75 -4.40
C LEU A 240 -7.89 29.51 -4.87
N ASP A 241 -8.58 29.61 -6.01
CA ASP A 241 -9.33 28.50 -6.62
C ASP A 241 -8.42 27.32 -7.01
N LYS A 242 -7.13 27.56 -7.22
CA LYS A 242 -6.13 26.51 -7.48
C LYS A 242 -5.32 26.16 -6.23
N LYS A 243 -5.00 27.18 -5.42
CA LYS A 243 -4.19 27.05 -4.21
C LYS A 243 -4.89 26.23 -3.12
N ILE A 244 -6.17 26.50 -2.84
CA ILE A 244 -6.92 25.81 -1.79
C ILE A 244 -7.06 24.30 -2.09
N PRO A 245 -7.50 23.86 -3.28
CA PRO A 245 -7.59 22.42 -3.56
C PRO A 245 -6.25 21.70 -3.48
N MET A 246 -5.17 22.32 -3.97
CA MET A 246 -3.82 21.74 -3.88
C MET A 246 -3.37 21.62 -2.42
N TYR A 247 -3.46 22.69 -1.63
CA TYR A 247 -3.10 22.65 -0.22
C TYR A 247 -3.93 21.65 0.59
N ALA A 248 -5.23 21.57 0.33
CA ALA A 248 -6.11 20.63 1.00
C ALA A 248 -5.71 19.18 0.67
N GLN A 249 -5.35 18.92 -0.58
CA GLN A 249 -4.85 17.61 -1.00
C GLN A 249 -3.52 17.26 -0.30
N LEU A 250 -2.55 18.17 -0.30
CA LEU A 250 -1.25 17.96 0.36
C LEU A 250 -1.41 17.73 1.87
N ASP A 251 -2.26 18.51 2.54
CA ASP A 251 -2.52 18.36 3.97
C ASP A 251 -3.25 17.05 4.29
N THR A 252 -4.19 16.64 3.44
CA THR A 252 -4.90 15.37 3.59
C THR A 252 -3.92 14.21 3.55
N TYR A 253 -3.07 14.12 2.53
CA TYR A 253 -2.10 13.03 2.45
C TYR A 253 -1.05 13.10 3.57
N THR A 254 -0.62 14.30 3.96
CA THR A 254 0.29 14.47 5.10
C THR A 254 -0.37 13.99 6.41
N ALA A 255 -1.67 14.23 6.59
CA ALA A 255 -2.42 13.79 7.77
C ALA A 255 -2.60 12.27 7.78
N LEU A 256 -2.91 11.65 6.63
CA LEU A 256 -3.01 10.19 6.50
C LEU A 256 -1.66 9.50 6.75
N VAL A 257 -0.54 10.07 6.25
CA VAL A 257 0.82 9.58 6.56
C VAL A 257 1.11 9.70 8.05
N THR A 258 0.76 10.84 8.67
CA THR A 258 0.95 11.06 10.11
C THR A 258 0.18 10.02 10.93
N ALA A 259 -1.07 9.75 10.57
CA ALA A 259 -1.90 8.70 11.16
C ALA A 259 -1.29 7.30 10.95
N GLY A 260 -0.82 6.99 9.73
CA GLY A 260 -0.21 5.71 9.40
C GLY A 260 1.06 5.43 10.19
N ILE A 261 1.92 6.43 10.40
CA ILE A 261 3.10 6.32 11.28
C ILE A 261 2.68 5.97 12.71
N ARG A 262 1.59 6.56 13.21
CA ARG A 262 1.07 6.32 14.56
C ARG A 262 0.61 4.89 14.80
N ASN A 263 0.36 4.08 13.76
CA ASN A 263 0.03 2.65 13.90
C ASN A 263 1.05 1.89 14.78
N THR A 264 2.35 2.09 14.56
CA THR A 264 3.41 1.49 15.39
C THR A 264 4.04 2.47 16.37
N GLN A 265 3.68 3.75 16.27
CA GLN A 265 4.33 4.85 17.00
C GLN A 265 3.26 5.75 17.64
N PRO A 266 2.44 5.24 18.57
CA PRO A 266 1.28 5.96 19.12
C PRO A 266 1.64 7.25 19.87
N SER A 267 2.90 7.41 20.29
CA SER A 267 3.43 8.62 20.91
C SER A 267 3.76 9.73 19.89
N PHE A 268 3.87 9.42 18.60
CA PHE A 268 4.12 10.42 17.55
C PHE A 268 2.91 11.34 17.40
N ASN A 269 3.08 12.64 17.59
CA ASN A 269 1.94 13.57 17.74
C ASN A 269 1.79 14.46 16.49
N TYR A 270 0.54 14.76 16.10
CA TYR A 270 0.25 15.64 14.95
C TYR A 270 0.87 17.02 15.08
N SER A 271 1.04 17.58 16.28
CA SER A 271 1.73 18.86 16.51
C SER A 271 3.19 18.89 16.03
N GLN A 272 3.83 17.73 15.81
CA GLN A 272 5.18 17.65 15.21
C GLN A 272 5.16 17.90 13.69
N VAL A 273 3.98 17.78 13.06
CA VAL A 273 3.78 17.89 11.61
C VAL A 273 2.92 19.08 11.24
N PHE A 274 1.84 19.31 11.98
CA PHE A 274 0.84 20.35 11.75
C PHE A 274 0.98 21.47 12.77
N THR A 275 0.63 22.68 12.36
CA THR A 275 0.53 23.81 13.30
C THR A 275 -0.76 23.71 14.10
N SER A 276 -0.88 24.50 15.18
CA SER A 276 -2.11 24.54 15.99
C SER A 276 -3.36 24.93 15.18
N GLN A 277 -3.21 25.59 14.03
CA GLN A 277 -4.32 26.01 13.17
C GLN A 277 -4.96 24.84 12.40
N THR A 278 -4.21 23.79 12.12
CA THR A 278 -4.63 22.65 11.27
C THR A 278 -4.53 21.31 11.98
N GLU A 279 -3.84 21.22 13.13
CA GLU A 279 -3.63 19.98 13.88
C GLU A 279 -4.94 19.24 14.17
N SER A 280 -5.97 19.94 14.65
CA SER A 280 -7.26 19.34 14.97
C SER A 280 -8.00 18.82 13.74
N THR A 281 -7.76 19.42 12.56
CA THR A 281 -8.29 18.92 11.29
C THR A 281 -7.52 17.67 10.87
N ALA A 282 -6.19 17.70 10.95
CA ALA A 282 -5.35 16.57 10.61
C ALA A 282 -5.64 15.33 11.45
N GLN A 283 -5.91 15.50 12.76
CA GLN A 283 -6.29 14.42 13.67
C GLN A 283 -7.58 13.68 13.24
N GLN A 284 -8.46 14.32 12.46
CA GLN A 284 -9.65 13.67 11.93
C GLN A 284 -9.31 12.55 10.93
N ALA A 285 -8.08 12.49 10.40
CA ALA A 285 -7.63 11.38 9.56
C ALA A 285 -7.89 9.99 10.19
N GLU A 286 -7.80 9.88 11.52
CA GLU A 286 -8.05 8.62 12.24
C GLU A 286 -9.53 8.23 12.32
N THR A 287 -10.46 9.13 11.96
CA THR A 287 -11.91 8.91 12.13
C THR A 287 -12.73 9.09 10.84
N ILE A 288 -12.26 9.89 9.89
CA ILE A 288 -12.97 10.15 8.62
C ILE A 288 -12.11 9.79 7.41
N CYS A 289 -12.78 9.57 6.28
CA CYS A 289 -12.12 9.19 5.02
C CYS A 289 -11.47 10.38 4.31
N ALA A 290 -10.59 10.08 3.36
CA ALA A 290 -9.73 11.06 2.70
C ALA A 290 -10.52 12.19 2.00
N GLY A 291 -11.64 11.87 1.34
CA GLY A 291 -12.49 12.84 0.67
C GLY A 291 -13.09 13.87 1.64
N PRO A 292 -13.86 13.43 2.66
CA PRO A 292 -14.35 14.32 3.72
C PRO A 292 -13.24 15.11 4.41
N LEU A 293 -12.07 14.51 4.67
CA LEU A 293 -10.94 15.21 5.27
C LEU A 293 -10.41 16.36 4.38
N ALA A 294 -10.23 16.09 3.09
CA ALA A 294 -9.83 17.11 2.12
C ALA A 294 -10.84 18.25 2.05
N GLN A 295 -12.14 17.93 2.11
CA GLN A 295 -13.18 18.93 2.16
C GLN A 295 -13.07 19.81 3.43
N THR A 296 -12.81 19.21 4.59
CA THR A 296 -12.63 19.96 5.85
C THR A 296 -11.44 20.93 5.74
N PHE A 297 -10.29 20.47 5.23
CA PHE A 297 -9.14 21.36 4.99
C PHE A 297 -9.48 22.50 4.03
N ALA A 298 -10.14 22.20 2.91
CA ALA A 298 -10.54 23.21 1.93
C ALA A 298 -11.49 24.26 2.51
N VAL A 299 -12.52 23.84 3.24
CA VAL A 299 -13.50 24.73 3.88
C VAL A 299 -12.85 25.62 4.92
N ASN A 300 -11.94 25.09 5.74
CA ASN A 300 -11.22 25.88 6.74
C ASN A 300 -10.36 26.97 6.09
N MET A 301 -9.65 26.64 5.02
CA MET A 301 -8.88 27.63 4.25
C MET A 301 -9.78 28.68 3.59
N GLN A 302 -10.91 28.27 3.02
CA GLN A 302 -11.85 29.19 2.38
C GLN A 302 -12.47 30.16 3.40
N THR A 303 -12.87 29.65 4.56
CA THR A 303 -13.41 30.44 5.67
C THR A 303 -12.38 31.44 6.20
N TYR A 304 -11.13 31.02 6.30
CA TYR A 304 -10.04 31.94 6.65
C TYR A 304 -9.90 33.04 5.60
N ALA A 305 -9.84 32.69 4.31
CA ALA A 305 -9.67 33.68 3.24
C ALA A 305 -10.80 34.71 3.19
N GLU A 306 -12.06 34.28 3.40
CA GLU A 306 -13.23 35.17 3.46
C GLU A 306 -13.11 36.23 4.56
N THR A 307 -12.44 35.91 5.66
CA THR A 307 -12.25 36.81 6.81
C THR A 307 -10.92 37.56 6.80
N HIS A 308 -10.01 37.23 5.87
CA HIS A 308 -8.63 37.76 5.80
C HIS A 308 -8.33 38.37 4.43
N GLY A 309 -9.28 39.18 3.92
CA GLY A 309 -9.08 39.98 2.71
C GLY A 309 -8.94 39.16 1.42
N GLY A 310 -9.45 37.93 1.38
CA GLY A 310 -9.34 37.05 0.21
C GLY A 310 -7.94 36.46 0.03
N THR A 311 -7.19 36.26 1.12
CA THR A 311 -5.83 35.70 1.09
C THR A 311 -5.68 34.55 2.10
N LEU A 312 -4.63 33.74 1.94
CA LEU A 312 -4.22 32.76 2.96
C LEU A 312 -2.99 33.26 3.74
N ASP A 313 -2.71 34.55 3.68
CA ASP A 313 -1.56 35.13 4.38
C ASP A 313 -1.78 35.00 5.89
N GLY A 314 -0.86 34.32 6.56
CA GLY A 314 -0.98 33.99 7.98
C GLY A 314 -1.70 32.66 8.28
N TYR A 315 -2.24 31.96 7.27
CA TYR A 315 -2.76 30.60 7.44
C TYR A 315 -1.63 29.57 7.44
N THR A 316 -1.16 29.17 8.63
CA THR A 316 -0.06 28.22 8.77
C THR A 316 -0.58 26.78 8.77
N ARG A 317 -0.05 25.91 7.90
CA ARG A 317 -0.56 24.53 7.71
C ARG A 317 0.33 23.48 8.37
N THR A 318 1.58 23.39 7.99
CA THR A 318 2.54 22.43 8.57
C THR A 318 3.63 23.13 9.35
N GLN A 319 4.24 22.41 10.31
CA GLN A 319 5.45 22.87 10.98
C GLN A 319 6.58 23.07 9.97
N THR A 320 7.44 24.07 10.22
CA THR A 320 8.63 24.22 9.39
C THR A 320 9.55 23.02 9.59
N ASN A 321 10.05 22.44 8.49
CA ASN A 321 10.96 21.29 8.51
C ASN A 321 10.39 20.00 9.17
N PHE A 322 9.08 19.79 9.17
CA PHE A 322 8.49 18.55 9.72
C PHE A 322 9.02 17.27 9.03
N MET A 323 9.37 17.35 7.74
CA MET A 323 9.97 16.23 7.01
C MET A 323 11.35 15.84 7.55
N GLY A 324 12.00 16.71 8.32
CA GLY A 324 13.25 16.43 9.03
C GLY A 324 13.06 15.73 10.39
N VAL A 325 11.83 15.63 10.91
CA VAL A 325 11.56 14.88 12.14
C VAL A 325 11.99 13.42 11.91
N PRO A 326 12.81 12.81 12.79
CA PRO A 326 13.50 11.54 12.48
C PRO A 326 12.58 10.42 11.98
N ILE A 327 11.41 10.29 12.58
CA ILE A 327 10.44 9.25 12.21
C ILE A 327 9.75 9.52 10.87
N VAL A 328 9.45 10.79 10.57
CA VAL A 328 8.90 11.23 9.28
C VAL A 328 9.94 11.03 8.19
N LYS A 329 11.19 11.45 8.46
CA LYS A 329 12.31 11.26 7.53
C LYS A 329 12.54 9.78 7.22
N ALA A 330 12.60 8.93 8.24
CA ALA A 330 12.75 7.49 8.05
C ALA A 330 11.62 6.90 7.19
N PHE A 331 10.38 7.32 7.44
CA PHE A 331 9.24 6.89 6.65
C PHE A 331 9.34 7.34 5.18
N LEU A 332 9.66 8.62 4.95
CA LEU A 332 9.79 9.20 3.61
C LEU A 332 10.92 8.57 2.79
N ASP A 333 12.07 8.31 3.41
CA ASP A 333 13.26 7.80 2.72
C ASP A 333 13.22 6.28 2.51
N LYS A 334 12.50 5.55 3.38
CA LYS A 334 12.57 4.08 3.45
C LYS A 334 11.20 3.44 3.38
N ASP A 335 10.38 3.63 4.42
CA ASP A 335 9.20 2.78 4.60
C ASP A 335 8.11 3.03 3.54
N SER A 336 8.12 4.19 2.89
CA SER A 336 7.20 4.58 1.81
C SER A 336 7.78 4.51 0.39
N GLN A 337 9.01 3.99 0.23
CA GLN A 337 9.64 3.90 -1.09
C GLN A 337 9.58 2.46 -1.60
N PRO A 338 8.77 2.16 -2.64
CA PRO A 338 8.78 0.85 -3.26
C PRO A 338 10.02 0.68 -4.13
N LEU A 339 10.31 -0.57 -4.53
CA LEU A 339 11.41 -0.93 -5.43
C LEU A 339 12.82 -0.57 -4.90
N GLN A 340 13.01 -0.58 -3.58
CA GLN A 340 14.33 -0.44 -2.95
C GLN A 340 15.17 -1.71 -3.03
N ALA A 341 14.56 -2.84 -3.40
CA ALA A 341 15.26 -4.08 -3.70
C ALA A 341 14.98 -4.52 -5.14
N LYS A 342 15.89 -5.34 -5.70
CA LYS A 342 15.75 -5.86 -7.06
C LYS A 342 14.48 -6.69 -7.22
N VAL A 343 13.60 -6.27 -8.12
CA VAL A 343 12.47 -7.06 -8.61
C VAL A 343 12.84 -7.63 -9.98
N SER A 344 12.67 -8.95 -10.13
CA SER A 344 13.02 -9.67 -11.37
C SER A 344 11.80 -10.06 -12.21
N THR A 345 10.59 -9.97 -11.66
CA THR A 345 9.35 -10.17 -12.40
C THR A 345 8.97 -8.92 -13.19
N PRO A 346 8.20 -9.06 -14.28
CA PRO A 346 7.85 -7.92 -15.12
C PRO A 346 7.10 -6.80 -14.39
N ILE A 347 7.46 -5.55 -14.69
CA ILE A 347 6.78 -4.34 -14.20
C ILE A 347 6.33 -3.50 -15.39
N ILE A 348 5.05 -3.14 -15.43
CA ILE A 348 4.49 -2.15 -16.35
C ILE A 348 4.00 -0.95 -15.55
N ILE A 349 4.41 0.26 -15.94
CA ILE A 349 3.98 1.50 -15.29
C ILE A 349 3.19 2.36 -16.28
N TYR A 350 2.02 2.85 -15.86
CA TYR A 350 1.26 3.88 -16.55
C TYR A 350 1.36 5.19 -15.79
N GLN A 351 1.57 6.31 -16.49
CA GLN A 351 1.66 7.64 -15.87
C GLN A 351 1.02 8.72 -16.74
N GLY A 352 0.16 9.53 -16.13
CA GLY A 352 -0.41 10.72 -16.77
C GLY A 352 0.59 11.88 -16.81
N LEU A 353 0.69 12.56 -17.96
CA LEU A 353 1.48 13.79 -18.12
C LEU A 353 0.81 14.99 -17.44
N ALA A 354 -0.51 14.96 -17.27
CA ALA A 354 -1.31 15.99 -16.60
C ALA A 354 -1.64 15.61 -15.14
N ASP A 355 -0.97 14.59 -14.60
CA ASP A 355 -1.16 14.15 -13.22
C ASP A 355 -0.58 15.18 -12.24
N THR A 356 -1.46 15.82 -11.47
CA THR A 356 -1.09 16.81 -10.44
C THR A 356 -1.00 16.21 -9.04
N THR A 357 -1.43 14.97 -8.86
CA THR A 357 -1.45 14.28 -7.55
C THR A 357 -0.17 13.47 -7.36
N VAL A 358 0.21 12.69 -8.38
CA VAL A 358 1.51 12.02 -8.48
C VAL A 358 2.17 12.52 -9.76
N PRO A 359 2.88 13.66 -9.71
CA PRO A 359 3.53 14.23 -10.87
C PRO A 359 4.48 13.22 -11.53
N LYS A 360 4.50 13.19 -12.86
CA LYS A 360 5.34 12.27 -13.65
C LYS A 360 6.80 12.24 -13.16
N VAL A 361 7.34 13.38 -12.73
CA VAL A 361 8.71 13.49 -12.21
C VAL A 361 8.94 12.58 -10.98
N ALA A 362 7.96 12.41 -10.10
CA ALA A 362 8.05 11.48 -8.98
C ALA A 362 8.19 10.03 -9.48
N THR A 363 7.43 9.65 -10.50
CA THR A 363 7.53 8.33 -11.14
C THR A 363 8.85 8.15 -11.90
N ASP A 364 9.37 9.21 -12.53
CA ASP A 364 10.69 9.16 -13.18
C ASP A 364 11.83 8.91 -12.16
N ILE A 365 11.77 9.55 -10.99
CA ILE A 365 12.71 9.31 -9.88
C ILE A 365 12.59 7.87 -9.38
N LEU A 366 11.36 7.37 -9.18
CA LEU A 366 11.11 5.97 -8.80
C LEU A 366 11.76 5.00 -9.79
N ILE A 367 11.56 5.19 -11.10
CA ILE A 367 12.12 4.34 -12.16
C ILE A 367 13.65 4.39 -12.16
N SER A 368 14.23 5.59 -11.99
CA SER A 368 15.67 5.77 -11.87
C SER A 368 16.24 4.99 -10.68
N ASN A 369 15.64 5.15 -9.49
CA ASN A 369 16.08 4.45 -8.29
C ASN A 369 15.95 2.92 -8.42
N ALA A 370 14.84 2.44 -8.99
CA ALA A 370 14.63 1.02 -9.27
C ALA A 370 15.72 0.46 -10.20
N THR A 371 16.12 1.22 -11.23
CA THR A 371 17.17 0.82 -12.17
C THR A 371 18.53 0.70 -11.49
N VAL A 372 18.86 1.58 -10.55
CA VAL A 372 20.12 1.54 -9.77
C VAL A 372 20.26 0.23 -8.99
N VAL A 373 19.16 -0.30 -8.43
CA VAL A 373 19.16 -1.60 -7.73
C VAL A 373 18.98 -2.80 -8.66
N GLY A 374 18.98 -2.58 -9.98
CA GLY A 374 18.91 -3.62 -10.99
C GLY A 374 17.51 -4.13 -11.32
N THR A 375 16.46 -3.42 -10.92
CA THR A 375 15.08 -3.68 -11.35
C THR A 375 14.87 -3.15 -12.76
N LYS A 376 14.25 -3.96 -13.63
CA LYS A 376 13.87 -3.55 -14.99
C LYS A 376 12.39 -3.15 -15.02
N ILE A 377 12.10 -1.97 -15.54
CA ILE A 377 10.74 -1.57 -15.92
C ILE A 377 10.50 -2.02 -17.37
N ASN A 378 9.62 -3.00 -17.57
CA ASN A 378 9.41 -3.63 -18.87
C ASN A 378 8.66 -2.73 -19.85
N SER A 379 7.78 -1.87 -19.34
CA SER A 379 7.08 -0.86 -20.13
C SER A 379 6.75 0.35 -19.25
N TYR A 380 6.96 1.55 -19.79
CA TYR A 380 6.58 2.81 -19.17
C TYR A 380 5.69 3.60 -20.14
N VAL A 381 4.38 3.49 -19.91
CA VAL A 381 3.34 4.05 -20.76
C VAL A 381 2.96 5.43 -20.24
N THR A 382 3.06 6.43 -21.11
CA THR A 382 2.69 7.82 -20.77
C THR A 382 1.69 8.36 -21.77
N GLY A 383 0.81 9.24 -21.30
CA GLY A 383 -0.25 9.84 -22.10
C GLY A 383 -0.77 11.12 -21.46
N ASN A 384 -1.52 11.92 -22.20
CA ASN A 384 -2.13 13.15 -21.68
C ASN A 384 -3.36 12.83 -20.81
N TRP A 385 -3.10 12.17 -19.70
CA TRP A 385 -4.06 11.79 -18.68
C TRP A 385 -3.78 12.58 -17.40
N ASP A 386 -4.84 12.90 -16.67
CA ASP A 386 -4.75 13.29 -15.27
C ASP A 386 -4.56 12.06 -14.37
N HIS A 387 -4.54 12.28 -13.06
CA HIS A 387 -4.34 11.22 -12.08
C HIS A 387 -5.33 10.05 -12.22
N ASN A 388 -6.60 10.33 -12.49
CA ASN A 388 -7.66 9.33 -12.51
C ASN A 388 -7.82 8.68 -13.90
N THR A 389 -7.75 9.50 -14.94
CA THR A 389 -7.87 9.07 -16.34
C THR A 389 -6.69 8.19 -16.78
N ALA A 390 -5.54 8.28 -16.11
CA ALA A 390 -4.44 7.33 -16.31
C ALA A 390 -4.90 5.88 -16.08
N MET A 391 -5.83 5.67 -15.15
CA MET A 391 -6.48 4.39 -14.90
C MET A 391 -7.73 4.20 -15.77
N SER A 392 -8.72 5.10 -15.64
CA SER A 392 -10.05 4.88 -16.23
C SER A 392 -10.05 4.86 -17.76
N SER A 393 -9.12 5.56 -18.41
CA SER A 393 -9.01 5.57 -19.88
C SER A 393 -8.16 4.42 -20.43
N ASN A 394 -7.53 3.62 -19.57
CA ASN A 394 -6.62 2.54 -19.96
C ASN A 394 -7.07 1.15 -19.51
N VAL A 395 -8.30 0.99 -19.01
CA VAL A 395 -8.77 -0.31 -18.47
C VAL A 395 -8.55 -1.45 -19.47
N ASP A 396 -8.88 -1.27 -20.75
CA ASP A 396 -8.70 -2.32 -21.77
C ASP A 396 -7.23 -2.67 -22.01
N ASN A 397 -6.36 -1.65 -22.07
CA ASN A 397 -4.91 -1.85 -22.22
C ASN A 397 -4.32 -2.58 -21.02
N ILE A 398 -4.77 -2.21 -19.81
CA ILE A 398 -4.36 -2.84 -18.55
C ILE A 398 -4.79 -4.31 -18.53
N VAL A 399 -6.03 -4.62 -18.89
CA VAL A 399 -6.52 -6.00 -18.99
C VAL A 399 -5.72 -6.80 -20.03
N GLY A 400 -5.41 -6.22 -21.18
CA GLY A 400 -4.55 -6.84 -22.18
C GLY A 400 -3.12 -7.11 -21.67
N ASN A 401 -2.56 -6.21 -20.85
CA ASN A 401 -1.28 -6.42 -20.19
C ASN A 401 -1.33 -7.54 -19.15
N VAL A 402 -2.40 -7.61 -18.35
CA VAL A 402 -2.65 -8.71 -17.39
C VAL A 402 -2.68 -10.06 -18.13
N GLN A 403 -3.43 -10.15 -19.22
CA GLN A 403 -3.50 -11.36 -20.05
C GLN A 403 -2.13 -11.76 -20.59
N THR A 404 -1.35 -10.80 -21.08
CA THR A 404 0.01 -11.03 -21.60
C THR A 404 0.95 -11.56 -20.50
N LEU A 405 0.93 -10.96 -19.31
CA LEU A 405 1.79 -11.37 -18.20
C LEU A 405 1.44 -12.75 -17.65
N LEU A 406 0.15 -13.13 -17.62
CA LEU A 406 -0.26 -14.46 -17.14
C LEU A 406 0.00 -15.59 -18.15
N THR A 407 0.08 -15.25 -19.44
CA THR A 407 0.32 -16.20 -20.55
C THR A 407 1.80 -16.38 -20.87
N ALA A 408 2.64 -15.38 -20.63
CA ALA A 408 4.09 -15.50 -20.78
C ALA A 408 4.64 -16.67 -19.93
N GLN A 409 5.28 -17.63 -20.60
CA GLN A 409 5.83 -18.86 -20.02
C GLN A 409 7.30 -18.67 -19.64
#